data_AF-A0A8T5QYA8-F1
#
_entry.id   AF-A0A8T5QYA8-F1
#
_cell.length_a   1.000
_cell.length_b   1.000
_cell.length_c   1.000
_cell.angle_alpha   90.00
_cell.angle_beta   90.00
_cell.angle_gamma   90.00
#
_symmetry.space_group_name_H-M   'P 1'
#
loop_
_entity.id
_entity.type
_entity.pdbx_description
1 polymer ?
#
loop_
_entity_poly.entity_id
_entity_poly.type
_entity_poly.pdbx_seq_one_letter_code
_entity_poly.pdbx_strand_id
1 'polypeptide(L)'
;MKKLTPEQIENIRKDPNKWDWQDLSIIYKLTESFIKEFQDRVDWWAVSANQELSEDFIREFQDKVYWGWTSYYKQLSEDFIREFQDKVDWYRLVNSQKFSESFFLEFKNKLFHEEYFKNCCYYKNYHNIKHFLKYGMKLDDDLKKCLIR
;
A
#
# COMPACT_ATOMS: atom_id res chain seq x y z
N MET A 1 10.04 10.02 10.38
CA MET A 1 11.35 9.58 9.82
C MET A 1 12.31 10.76 9.77
N LYS A 2 13.61 10.54 10.02
CA LYS A 2 14.67 11.56 9.91
C LYS A 2 15.08 11.75 8.44
N LYS A 3 15.68 12.88 8.07
CA LYS A 3 16.28 13.04 6.73
C LYS A 3 17.79 12.80 6.81
N LEU A 4 18.36 12.13 5.81
CA LEU A 4 19.81 12.07 5.67
C LEU A 4 20.35 13.44 5.27
N THR A 5 21.46 13.86 5.85
CA THR A 5 22.20 15.05 5.40
C THR A 5 23.00 14.73 4.13
N PRO A 6 23.35 15.73 3.31
CA PRO A 6 24.23 15.50 2.16
C PRO A 6 25.58 14.85 2.54
N GLU A 7 26.14 15.24 3.68
CA GLU A 7 27.36 14.64 4.22
C GLU A 7 27.17 13.16 4.58
N GLN A 8 26.05 12.79 5.20
CA GLN A 8 25.73 11.40 5.49
C GLN A 8 25.60 10.58 4.20
N ILE A 9 24.92 11.11 3.18
CA ILE A 9 24.77 10.44 1.88
C ILE A 9 26.15 10.19 1.25
N GLU A 10 27.04 11.19 1.28
CA GLU A 10 28.39 11.05 0.76
C GLU A 10 29.22 10.03 1.54
N ASN A 11 29.08 10.01 2.87
CA ASN A 11 29.74 9.01 3.72
C ASN A 11 29.23 7.59 3.45
N ILE A 12 27.93 7.42 3.17
CA ILE A 12 27.33 6.14 2.76
C ILE A 12 27.92 5.70 1.43
N ARG A 13 28.05 6.58 0.43
CA ARG A 13 28.66 6.26 -0.86
C ARG A 13 30.11 5.83 -0.75
N LYS A 14 30.88 6.49 0.11
CA LYS A 14 32.31 6.17 0.34
C LYS A 14 32.51 4.81 0.99
N ASP A 15 31.65 4.44 1.95
CA ASP A 15 31.75 3.16 2.64
C ASP A 15 30.37 2.58 3.01
N PRO A 16 29.68 1.97 2.03
CA PRO A 16 28.32 1.44 2.20
C PRO A 16 28.20 0.35 3.28
N ASN A 17 29.31 -0.32 3.61
CA ASN A 17 29.33 -1.44 4.54
C ASN A 17 29.40 -1.00 6.01
N LYS A 18 29.67 0.28 6.28
CA LYS A 18 29.64 0.85 7.65
C LYS A 18 28.24 1.17 8.16
N TRP A 19 27.22 1.04 7.31
CA TRP A 19 25.85 1.40 7.62
C TRP A 19 24.98 0.17 7.71
N ASP A 20 24.12 0.13 8.73
CA ASP A 20 23.04 -0.83 8.81
C ASP A 20 21.92 -0.39 7.86
N TRP A 21 21.69 -1.18 6.81
CA TRP A 21 20.73 -0.86 5.76
C TRP A 21 19.28 -1.03 6.21
N GLN A 22 19.02 -1.90 7.18
CA GLN A 22 17.70 -2.09 7.74
C GLN A 22 17.32 -0.87 8.59
N ASP A 23 18.19 -0.46 9.51
CA ASP A 23 18.01 0.77 10.31
C ASP A 23 17.87 1.99 9.40
N LEU A 24 18.69 2.08 8.35
CA LEU A 24 18.63 3.17 7.38
C LEU A 24 17.26 3.22 6.69
N SER A 25 16.74 2.09 6.22
CA SER A 25 15.43 1.99 5.56
C SER A 25 14.23 2.20 6.49
N ILE A 26 14.38 1.99 7.80
CA ILE A 26 13.31 2.19 8.80
C ILE A 26 13.31 3.63 9.35
N ILE A 27 14.48 4.16 9.71
CA ILE A 27 14.61 5.39 10.51
C ILE A 27 14.54 6.63 9.62
N TYR A 28 15.09 6.54 8.40
CA TYR A 28 15.25 7.69 7.52
C TYR A 28 14.20 7.73 6.41
N LYS A 29 13.83 8.94 6.01
CA LYS A 29 13.05 9.22 4.80
C LYS A 29 14.05 9.24 3.65
N LEU A 30 14.02 8.19 2.84
CA LEU A 30 14.90 8.01 1.69
C LEU A 30 14.20 8.59 0.45
N THR A 31 14.98 9.25 -0.41
CA THR A 31 14.47 9.64 -1.73
C THR A 31 14.48 8.43 -2.64
N GLU A 32 13.57 8.39 -3.61
CA GLU A 32 13.57 7.34 -4.63
C GLU A 32 14.92 7.22 -5.32
N SER A 33 15.57 8.35 -5.68
CA SER A 33 16.90 8.34 -6.28
C SER A 33 17.95 7.62 -5.42
N PHE A 34 17.92 7.80 -4.10
CA PHE A 34 18.81 7.11 -3.18
C PHE A 34 18.48 5.61 -3.13
N ILE A 35 17.20 5.25 -3.11
CA ILE A 35 16.77 3.86 -3.12
C ILE A 35 17.19 3.18 -4.44
N LYS A 36 17.08 3.86 -5.59
CA LYS A 36 17.57 3.35 -6.90
C LYS A 36 19.08 3.11 -6.88
N GLU A 37 19.83 4.07 -6.36
CA GLU A 37 21.30 3.99 -6.26
C GLU A 37 21.74 2.78 -5.43
N PHE A 38 21.02 2.47 -4.35
CA PHE A 38 21.35 1.39 -3.41
C PHE A 38 20.33 0.25 -3.38
N GLN A 39 19.70 -0.02 -4.52
CA GLN A 39 18.58 -0.95 -4.65
C GLN A 39 18.87 -2.40 -4.24
N ASP A 40 20.14 -2.79 -4.19
CA ASP A 40 20.58 -4.14 -3.80
C ASP A 40 21.00 -4.22 -2.32
N ARG A 41 20.88 -3.12 -1.58
CA ARG A 41 21.27 -3.03 -0.17
C ARG A 41 20.13 -2.63 0.75
N VAL A 42 19.26 -1.73 0.31
CA VAL A 42 18.09 -1.30 1.08
C VAL A 42 17.20 -2.48 1.49
N ASP A 43 16.59 -2.37 2.67
CA ASP A 43 15.59 -3.33 3.10
C ASP A 43 14.27 -3.05 2.37
N TRP A 44 13.94 -3.87 1.38
CA TRP A 44 12.74 -3.70 0.56
C TRP A 44 11.42 -3.83 1.33
N TRP A 45 11.42 -4.58 2.43
CA TRP A 45 10.25 -4.66 3.31
C TRP A 45 10.01 -3.31 3.98
N ALA A 46 11.07 -2.72 4.55
CA ALA A 46 11.01 -1.41 5.19
C ALA A 46 10.74 -0.28 4.18
N VAL A 47 11.32 -0.37 2.98
CA VAL A 47 11.04 0.56 1.87
C VAL A 47 9.56 0.55 1.53
N SER A 48 8.99 -0.63 1.31
CA SER A 48 7.58 -0.79 0.91
C SER A 48 6.62 -0.32 2.00
N ALA A 49 6.92 -0.61 3.27
CA ALA A 49 6.08 -0.21 4.40
C ALA A 49 6.15 1.29 4.68
N ASN A 50 7.36 1.87 4.74
CA ASN A 50 7.58 3.16 5.38
C ASN A 50 7.83 4.33 4.42
N GLN A 51 8.36 4.08 3.22
CA GLN A 51 8.79 5.16 2.32
C GLN A 51 7.65 5.66 1.45
N GLU A 52 7.68 6.93 1.07
CA GLU A 52 6.77 7.47 0.03
C GLU A 52 7.33 7.05 -1.33
N LEU A 53 6.57 6.22 -2.05
CA LEU A 53 6.94 5.70 -3.36
C LEU A 53 5.87 6.12 -4.37
N SER A 54 6.31 6.68 -5.48
CA SER A 54 5.49 6.96 -6.65
C SER A 54 5.13 5.68 -7.38
N GLU A 55 4.04 5.72 -8.14
CA GLU A 55 3.62 4.60 -8.98
C GLU A 55 4.69 4.21 -10.01
N ASP A 56 5.39 5.18 -10.60
CA ASP A 56 6.46 4.91 -11.57
C ASP A 56 7.64 4.18 -10.92
N PHE A 57 7.98 4.54 -9.68
CA PHE A 57 8.98 3.79 -8.92
C PHE A 57 8.52 2.36 -8.63
N ILE A 58 7.26 2.19 -8.23
CA ILE A 58 6.69 0.86 -7.95
C ILE A 58 6.65 0.01 -9.23
N ARG A 59 6.32 0.59 -10.40
CA ARG A 59 6.42 -0.08 -11.72
C ARG A 59 7.83 -0.58 -11.97
N GLU A 60 8.82 0.30 -11.80
CA GLU A 60 10.23 -0.01 -12.06
C GLU A 60 10.74 -1.14 -11.17
N PHE A 61 10.32 -1.18 -9.90
CA PHE A 61 10.76 -2.16 -8.90
C PHE A 61 9.66 -3.16 -8.48
N GLN A 62 8.74 -3.46 -9.39
CA GLN A 62 7.55 -4.29 -9.11
C GLN A 62 7.85 -5.69 -8.57
N ASP A 63 9.05 -6.22 -8.83
CA ASP A 63 9.48 -7.55 -8.39
C ASP A 63 10.26 -7.51 -7.07
N LYS A 64 10.60 -6.31 -6.57
CA LYS A 64 11.29 -6.12 -5.28
C LYS A 64 10.36 -5.59 -4.18
N VAL A 65 9.35 -4.81 -4.54
CA VAL A 65 8.39 -4.26 -3.57
C VAL A 65 7.51 -5.35 -2.94
N TYR A 66 7.13 -5.14 -1.69
CA TYR A 66 6.20 -6.00 -0.97
C TYR A 66 4.76 -5.52 -1.19
N TRP A 67 4.06 -6.16 -2.12
CA TRP A 67 2.72 -5.77 -2.58
C TRP A 67 1.67 -5.63 -1.48
N GLY A 68 1.73 -6.44 -0.42
CA GLY A 68 0.84 -6.29 0.73
C GLY A 68 0.99 -4.92 1.41
N TRP A 69 2.23 -4.49 1.66
CA TRP A 69 2.51 -3.18 2.25
C TRP A 69 2.24 -2.04 1.29
N THR A 70 2.59 -2.22 0.02
CA THR A 70 2.29 -1.24 -1.02
C THR A 70 0.78 -0.99 -1.10
N SER A 71 -0.03 -2.05 -1.10
CA SER A 71 -1.50 -1.97 -1.16
C SER A 71 -2.12 -1.32 0.08
N TYR A 72 -1.54 -1.54 1.26
CA TYR A 72 -2.10 -1.02 2.51
C TYR A 72 -1.68 0.43 2.80
N TYR A 73 -0.42 0.78 2.54
CA TYR A 73 0.14 2.07 2.97
C TYR A 73 0.22 3.12 1.87
N LYS A 74 0.12 2.76 0.59
CA LYS A 74 0.19 3.72 -0.52
C LYS A 74 -1.20 4.05 -1.05
N GLN A 75 -1.36 5.30 -1.49
CA GLN A 75 -2.51 5.69 -2.31
C GLN A 75 -2.14 5.36 -3.76
N LEU A 76 -2.81 4.36 -4.33
CA LEU A 76 -2.63 3.87 -5.69
C LEU A 76 -3.87 4.26 -6.50
N SER A 77 -3.65 4.81 -7.67
CA SER A 77 -4.70 5.10 -8.64
C SER A 77 -5.38 3.82 -9.11
N GLU A 78 -6.65 3.95 -9.50
CA GLU A 78 -7.39 2.83 -10.07
C GLU A 78 -6.73 2.28 -11.35
N ASP A 79 -6.10 3.14 -12.15
CA ASP A 79 -5.38 2.73 -13.37
C ASP A 79 -4.15 1.89 -13.04
N PHE A 80 -3.38 2.29 -12.03
CA PHE A 80 -2.28 1.48 -11.53
C PHE A 80 -2.76 0.12 -11.00
N ILE A 81 -3.89 0.12 -10.27
CA ILE A 81 -4.44 -1.13 -9.74
C ILE A 81 -4.93 -2.05 -10.88
N ARG A 82 -5.51 -1.50 -11.96
CA ARG A 82 -5.86 -2.27 -13.17
C ARG A 82 -4.63 -2.92 -13.80
N GLU A 83 -3.55 -2.15 -13.92
CA GLU A 83 -2.27 -2.61 -14.47
C GLU A 83 -1.68 -3.77 -13.64
N PHE A 84 -1.74 -3.69 -12.31
CA PHE A 84 -1.16 -4.68 -11.39
C PHE A 84 -2.18 -5.52 -10.64
N GLN A 85 -3.35 -5.75 -11.23
CA GLN A 85 -4.50 -6.40 -10.59
C GLN A 85 -4.23 -7.82 -10.05
N ASP A 86 -3.19 -8.48 -10.54
CA ASP A 86 -2.79 -9.84 -10.13
C ASP A 86 -1.66 -9.85 -9.10
N LYS A 87 -1.06 -8.68 -8.82
CA LYS A 87 -0.01 -8.52 -7.80
C LYS A 87 -0.52 -7.82 -6.54
N VAL A 88 -1.44 -6.88 -6.68
CA VAL A 88 -1.99 -6.14 -5.54
C VAL A 88 -2.71 -7.04 -4.55
N ASP A 89 -2.68 -6.64 -3.28
CA ASP A 89 -3.45 -7.26 -2.22
C ASP A 89 -4.82 -6.58 -2.13
N TRP A 90 -5.81 -7.18 -2.77
CA TRP A 90 -7.19 -6.68 -2.82
C TRP A 90 -7.81 -6.49 -1.44
N TYR A 91 -7.54 -7.42 -0.52
CA TYR A 91 -8.04 -7.35 0.85
C TYR A 91 -7.53 -6.08 1.53
N ARG A 92 -6.24 -5.77 1.39
CA ARG A 92 -5.64 -4.57 1.98
C ARG A 92 -6.09 -3.29 1.26
N LEU A 93 -6.15 -3.31 -0.07
CA LEU A 93 -6.56 -2.17 -0.91
C LEU A 93 -7.93 -1.60 -0.53
N VAL A 94 -8.93 -2.48 -0.38
CA VAL A 94 -10.31 -2.06 -0.10
C VAL A 94 -10.45 -1.47 1.29
N ASN A 95 -9.52 -1.76 2.21
CA ASN A 95 -9.53 -1.18 3.55
C ASN A 95 -8.76 0.15 3.61
N SER A 96 -7.71 0.32 2.80
CA SER A 96 -6.83 1.49 2.85
C SER A 96 -7.25 2.65 1.95
N GLN A 97 -8.11 2.42 0.95
CA GLN A 97 -8.43 3.40 -0.09
C GLN A 97 -9.91 3.44 -0.43
N LYS A 98 -10.34 4.49 -1.14
CA LYS A 98 -11.72 4.69 -1.61
C LYS A 98 -11.77 4.48 -3.11
N PHE A 99 -12.69 3.65 -3.59
CA PHE A 99 -12.85 3.40 -5.02
C PHE A 99 -14.12 4.02 -5.59
N SER A 100 -14.07 4.34 -6.88
CA SER A 100 -15.20 4.73 -7.68
C SER A 100 -16.21 3.60 -7.80
N GLU A 101 -17.45 3.95 -8.08
CA GLU A 101 -18.50 2.97 -8.35
C GLU A 101 -18.17 2.10 -9.57
N SER A 102 -17.63 2.73 -10.63
CA SER A 102 -17.21 2.03 -11.85
C SER A 102 -16.16 0.96 -11.58
N PHE A 103 -15.15 1.26 -10.76
CA PHE A 103 -14.11 0.30 -10.41
C PHE A 103 -14.67 -0.88 -9.59
N PHE A 104 -15.58 -0.61 -8.66
CA PHE A 104 -16.26 -1.66 -7.90
C PHE A 104 -17.06 -2.62 -8.80
N LEU A 105 -17.71 -2.08 -9.83
CA LEU A 105 -18.47 -2.87 -10.79
C LEU A 105 -17.56 -3.69 -11.72
N GLU A 106 -16.47 -3.08 -12.19
CA GLU A 106 -15.45 -3.71 -13.01
C GLU A 106 -14.84 -4.94 -12.30
N PHE A 107 -14.46 -4.78 -11.02
CA PHE A 107 -13.83 -5.84 -10.22
C PHE A 107 -14.80 -6.55 -9.27
N LYS A 108 -16.11 -6.54 -9.58
CA LYS A 108 -17.15 -7.12 -8.71
C LYS A 108 -16.82 -8.55 -8.28
N ASN A 109 -16.37 -9.38 -9.20
CA ASN A 109 -16.06 -10.79 -8.93
C ASN A 109 -14.85 -11.00 -8.01
N LYS A 110 -13.91 -10.04 -7.95
CA LYS A 110 -12.75 -10.07 -7.03
C LYS A 110 -13.07 -9.41 -5.68
N LEU A 111 -13.95 -8.41 -5.67
CA LEU A 111 -14.20 -7.57 -4.52
C LEU A 111 -15.34 -8.05 -3.64
N PHE A 112 -16.40 -8.62 -4.23
CA PHE A 112 -17.63 -8.98 -3.52
C PHE A 112 -17.52 -10.32 -2.77
N HIS A 113 -16.55 -10.39 -1.87
CA HIS A 113 -16.43 -11.44 -0.86
C HIS A 113 -16.88 -10.93 0.51
N GLU A 114 -17.64 -11.75 1.23
CA GLU A 114 -18.18 -11.40 2.56
C GLU A 114 -17.07 -10.98 3.53
N GLU A 115 -15.90 -11.61 3.44
CA GLU A 115 -14.73 -11.25 4.24
C GLU A 115 -14.26 -9.81 3.99
N TYR A 116 -14.25 -9.36 2.74
CA TYR A 116 -13.78 -8.00 2.40
C TYR A 116 -14.75 -6.96 2.95
N PHE A 117 -16.05 -7.27 2.88
CA PHE A 117 -17.09 -6.44 3.47
C PHE A 117 -17.00 -6.36 4.99
N LYS A 118 -16.84 -7.50 5.68
CA LYS A 118 -16.60 -7.56 7.13
C LYS A 118 -15.39 -6.72 7.54
N ASN A 119 -14.32 -6.77 6.76
CA ASN A 119 -13.14 -5.97 7.03
C ASN A 119 -13.36 -4.48 6.80
N CYS A 120 -14.08 -4.09 5.75
CA CYS A 120 -14.46 -2.69 5.57
C CYS A 120 -15.23 -2.17 6.79
N CYS A 121 -16.12 -2.99 7.37
CA CYS A 121 -16.84 -2.65 8.60
C CYS A 121 -15.89 -2.51 9.80
N TYR A 122 -14.95 -3.45 9.98
CA TYR A 122 -13.96 -3.41 11.06
C TYR A 122 -13.08 -2.15 10.99
N TYR A 123 -12.56 -1.82 9.81
CA TYR A 123 -11.72 -0.64 9.58
C TYR A 123 -12.52 0.66 9.30
N LYS A 124 -13.85 0.59 9.36
CA LYS A 124 -14.76 1.74 9.16
C LYS A 124 -14.58 2.45 7.80
N ASN A 125 -14.30 1.70 6.73
CA ASN A 125 -14.28 2.24 5.37
C ASN A 125 -15.71 2.42 4.81
N TYR A 126 -16.44 3.38 5.36
CA TYR A 126 -17.85 3.61 5.02
C TYR A 126 -18.10 3.95 3.54
N HIS A 127 -17.10 4.49 2.84
CA HIS A 127 -17.22 4.76 1.40
C HIS A 127 -17.38 3.45 0.61
N ASN A 128 -16.46 2.51 0.82
CA ASN A 128 -16.50 1.21 0.14
C ASN A 128 -17.70 0.37 0.60
N ILE A 129 -18.06 0.42 1.90
CA ILE A 129 -19.26 -0.26 2.43
C ILE A 129 -20.53 0.12 1.65
N LYS A 130 -20.71 1.40 1.31
CA LYS A 130 -21.90 1.86 0.56
C LYS A 130 -22.03 1.16 -0.78
N HIS A 131 -20.93 0.91 -1.48
CA HIS A 131 -20.93 0.17 -2.75
C HIS A 131 -21.34 -1.29 -2.54
N PHE A 132 -20.77 -1.96 -1.54
CA PHE A 132 -21.15 -3.35 -1.22
C PHE A 132 -22.65 -3.50 -0.91
N LEU A 133 -23.19 -2.60 -0.08
CA LEU A 133 -24.61 -2.59 0.27
C LEU A 133 -25.50 -2.32 -0.94
N LYS A 134 -25.12 -1.34 -1.78
CA LYS A 134 -25.87 -0.97 -3.00
C LYS A 134 -26.04 -2.15 -3.95
N TYR A 135 -25.05 -3.04 -4.03
CA TYR A 135 -25.03 -4.17 -4.97
C TYR A 135 -25.28 -5.54 -4.33
N GLY A 136 -25.96 -5.57 -3.18
CA GLY A 136 -26.64 -6.76 -2.68
C GLY A 136 -25.95 -7.50 -1.53
N MET A 137 -24.84 -6.99 -0.98
CA MET A 137 -24.35 -7.50 0.30
C MET A 137 -25.28 -7.11 1.43
N LYS A 138 -25.71 -8.09 2.21
CA LYS A 138 -26.58 -7.88 3.36
C LYS A 138 -25.75 -7.79 4.62
N LEU A 139 -26.14 -6.88 5.50
CA LEU A 139 -25.59 -6.83 6.86
C LEU A 139 -26.24 -7.94 7.68
N ASP A 140 -25.41 -8.77 8.31
CA ASP A 140 -25.86 -9.51 9.48
C ASP A 140 -26.08 -8.56 10.67
N ASP A 141 -26.72 -9.05 11.72
CA ASP A 141 -27.08 -8.22 12.88
C ASP A 141 -25.86 -7.71 13.67
N ASP A 142 -24.69 -8.34 13.51
CA ASP A 142 -23.44 -7.89 14.12
C ASP A 142 -22.80 -6.75 13.33
N LEU A 143 -22.84 -6.80 12.00
CA LEU A 143 -22.34 -5.73 11.13
C LEU A 143 -23.24 -4.49 11.15
N LYS A 144 -24.54 -4.64 11.39
CA LYS A 144 -25.44 -3.49 11.63
C LYS A 144 -24.97 -2.66 12.83
N LYS A 145 -24.46 -3.30 13.89
CA LYS A 145 -23.95 -2.59 15.08
C LYS A 145 -22.70 -1.75 14.75
N CYS A 146 -21.89 -2.17 13.77
CA CYS A 146 -20.70 -1.43 13.32
C CYS A 146 -21.03 -0.13 12.57
N LEU A 147 -22.26 0.03 12.07
CA LEU A 147 -22.70 1.19 11.29
C LEU A 147 -23.50 2.23 12.08
N ILE A 148 -23.75 2.01 13.38
CA ILE A 148 -24.61 2.86 14.24
C ILE A 148 -23.79 3.85 15.12
N ARG A 149 -22.59 4.25 14.70
CA ARG A 149 -21.81 5.29 15.40
C ARG A 149 -21.28 6.34 14.43
#